data_AF-A0A0K1PAX1-F1
#
_entry.id   AF-A0A0K1PAX1-F1
#
_cell.length_a   1.000
_cell.length_b   1.000
_cell.length_c   1.000
_cell.angle_alpha   90.00
_cell.angle_beta   90.00
_cell.angle_gamma   90.00
#
_symmetry.space_group_name_H-M   'P 1'
#
loop_
_entity.id
_entity.type
_entity.pdbx_description
1 polymer ?
#
loop_
_entity_poly.entity_id
_entity_poly.type
_entity_poly.pdbx_seq_one_letter_code
_entity_poly.pdbx_strand_id
1 'polypeptide(L)'
;MVAGPKTVDEGPPRVEIADPEIDPSDFHVNRPTHCDTFRQETLAKVDVLWVLDPSLSADRVSQTIAPGVHAVATALAGAVPPVDFRFGLISGDVSDGRAGALRGVRDAAGTISRFVACDSELGCNMGSLSDTVDAFVRAMVGNAGSGAMGKGLLAASLAVADSERNKGFIRNEAALRVIFLSAEDDTSCRPFVDATVEAACTSTRTCRCADDPEWGSVDYFARFFAGLKGFGNEGSVHVDAVVAQGHDELDIPGGVRSEGCSFDPDRPCAVPGADGAECAFHAPRYLSLAQSTGGVAADLCNLQPEDFNRLGTSVSGARREFRLTRVPISSSIEVVVVPNDPVSCNPPSSPCLDSGLECVRGRCARKVNERGVQDDGWQHDFCLGEGAENVIRFNGGSMPGKLQTLEVCYDVDVDADLSQCR
;
A
#
# COMPACT_ATOMS: atom_id res chain seq x y z
N MET A 1 -27.15 -15.54 52.18
CA MET A 1 -27.31 -15.21 53.61
C MET A 1 -26.16 -15.84 54.36
N VAL A 2 -25.25 -15.05 54.93
CA VAL A 2 -24.14 -15.59 55.74
C VAL A 2 -24.67 -15.75 57.16
N ALA A 3 -24.93 -17.00 57.56
CA ALA A 3 -25.40 -17.35 58.89
C ALA A 3 -24.19 -17.59 59.80
N GLY A 4 -23.71 -16.52 60.43
CA GLY A 4 -22.71 -16.57 61.50
C GLY A 4 -23.05 -15.52 62.56
N PRO A 5 -22.82 -15.82 63.86
CA PRO A 5 -23.09 -14.88 64.94
C PRO A 5 -22.22 -13.63 64.77
N LYS A 6 -22.87 -12.46 64.72
CA LYS A 6 -22.17 -11.17 64.69
C LYS A 6 -21.58 -10.91 66.07
N THR A 7 -20.29 -11.08 66.22
CA THR A 7 -19.55 -10.57 67.38
C THR A 7 -19.18 -9.12 67.09
N VAL A 8 -19.68 -8.21 67.91
CA VAL A 8 -19.28 -6.81 67.93
C VAL A 8 -18.07 -6.71 68.84
N ASP A 9 -16.97 -6.15 68.35
CA ASP A 9 -15.80 -5.86 69.18
C ASP A 9 -16.14 -4.69 70.13
N GLU A 10 -16.13 -4.95 71.44
CA GLU A 10 -16.42 -3.97 72.49
C GLU A 10 -15.15 -3.23 72.98
N GLY A 11 -13.99 -3.49 72.36
CA GLY A 11 -12.75 -2.81 72.69
C GLY A 11 -12.77 -1.32 72.29
N PRO A 12 -12.07 -0.43 73.05
CA PRO A 12 -11.82 0.93 72.57
C PRO A 12 -11.05 0.86 71.25
N PRO A 13 -11.37 1.72 70.26
CA PRO A 13 -10.71 1.68 68.96
C PRO A 13 -9.20 1.78 69.15
N ARG A 14 -8.50 0.68 68.85
CA ARG A 14 -7.04 0.65 68.83
C ARG A 14 -6.60 1.04 67.44
N VAL A 15 -5.77 2.07 67.35
CA VAL A 15 -4.97 2.30 66.14
C VAL A 15 -3.89 1.23 66.18
N GLU A 16 -3.92 0.28 65.25
CA GLU A 16 -2.77 -0.60 65.01
C GLU A 16 -1.61 0.27 64.52
N ILE A 17 -0.61 0.47 65.38
CA ILE A 17 0.59 1.29 65.09
C ILE A 17 1.67 0.46 64.37
N ALA A 18 1.47 -0.85 64.24
CA ALA A 18 2.26 -1.63 63.31
C ALA A 18 1.73 -1.29 61.91
N ASP A 19 2.51 -0.50 61.15
CA ASP A 19 2.29 -0.43 59.71
C ASP A 19 2.17 -1.88 59.23
N PRO A 20 1.03 -2.28 58.64
CA PRO A 20 0.93 -3.62 58.08
C PRO A 20 2.14 -3.80 57.17
N GLU A 21 2.81 -4.94 57.27
CA GLU A 21 3.91 -5.28 56.37
C GLU A 21 3.25 -5.44 55.00
N ILE A 22 3.09 -4.33 54.28
CA ILE A 22 2.42 -4.35 52.99
C ILE A 22 3.40 -5.00 52.04
N ASP A 23 3.13 -6.25 51.67
CA ASP A 23 3.91 -6.93 50.65
C ASP A 23 3.76 -6.12 49.36
N PRO A 24 4.84 -5.56 48.80
CA PRO A 24 4.76 -4.82 47.55
C PRO A 24 4.17 -5.66 46.40
N SER A 25 4.16 -6.99 46.52
CA SER A 25 3.51 -7.88 45.57
C SER A 25 1.98 -7.92 45.67
N ASP A 26 1.38 -7.45 46.78
CA ASP A 26 -0.08 -7.28 46.92
C ASP A 26 -0.60 -6.08 46.09
N PHE A 27 0.29 -5.16 45.72
CA PHE A 27 -0.01 -4.10 44.77
C PHE A 27 0.30 -4.57 43.36
N HIS A 28 -0.67 -5.27 42.76
CA HIS A 28 -0.69 -5.33 41.31
C HIS A 28 -0.85 -3.89 40.79
N VAL A 29 0.18 -3.40 40.12
CA VAL A 29 0.09 -2.13 39.38
C VAL A 29 -1.12 -2.26 38.46
N ASN A 30 -2.16 -1.48 38.76
CA ASN A 30 -3.39 -1.50 37.98
C ASN A 30 -3.07 -0.84 36.64
N ARG A 31 -2.64 -1.65 35.68
CA ARG A 31 -2.30 -1.17 34.34
C ARG A 31 -3.61 -0.87 33.63
N PRO A 32 -3.82 0.36 33.12
CA PRO A 32 -5.04 0.68 32.42
C PRO A 32 -5.09 -0.14 31.12
N THR A 33 -6.14 -0.93 30.95
CA THR A 33 -6.45 -1.57 29.66
C THR A 33 -7.05 -0.52 28.74
N HIS A 34 -6.50 -0.41 27.53
CA HIS A 34 -6.95 0.49 26.48
C HIS A 34 -7.43 -0.32 25.27
N CYS A 35 -8.42 0.18 24.54
CA CYS A 35 -8.91 -0.45 23.31
C CYS A 35 -9.00 0.60 22.20
N ASP A 36 -8.22 0.41 21.14
CA ASP A 36 -8.36 1.15 19.91
C ASP A 36 -9.35 0.45 18.97
N THR A 37 -10.14 1.24 18.24
CA THR A 37 -11.14 0.75 17.28
C THR A 37 -10.92 1.40 15.93
N PHE A 38 -10.76 0.58 14.91
CA PHE A 38 -10.54 1.02 13.54
C PHE A 38 -11.59 0.42 12.63
N ARG A 39 -12.27 1.26 11.85
CA ARG A 39 -13.18 0.76 10.81
C ARG A 39 -12.40 0.58 9.52
N GLN A 40 -12.49 -0.60 8.92
CA GLN A 40 -11.95 -0.83 7.59
C GLN A 40 -12.85 -0.14 6.57
N GLU A 41 -12.49 1.09 6.25
CA GLU A 41 -13.02 1.76 5.08
C GLU A 41 -12.46 1.09 3.85
N THR A 42 -13.30 0.98 2.84
CA THR A 42 -12.88 0.52 1.52
C THR A 42 -13.47 1.48 0.54
N LEU A 43 -12.78 1.60 -0.58
CA LEU A 43 -13.19 2.52 -1.62
C LEU A 43 -14.45 1.94 -2.28
N ALA A 44 -15.46 2.79 -2.45
CA ALA A 44 -16.54 2.46 -3.39
C ALA A 44 -16.03 2.58 -4.82
N LYS A 45 -15.10 3.51 -5.06
CA LYS A 45 -14.59 3.88 -6.38
C LYS A 45 -13.09 4.14 -6.35
N VAL A 46 -12.37 3.63 -7.34
CA VAL A 46 -10.92 3.87 -7.49
C VAL A 46 -10.52 4.13 -8.94
N ASP A 47 -9.68 5.13 -9.16
CA ASP A 47 -8.99 5.34 -10.43
C ASP A 47 -7.53 4.89 -10.27
N VAL A 48 -7.05 4.06 -11.18
CA VAL A 48 -5.70 3.49 -11.14
C VAL A 48 -4.95 3.92 -12.39
N LEU A 49 -3.94 4.76 -12.21
CA LEU A 49 -3.02 5.17 -13.26
C LEU A 49 -1.81 4.24 -13.26
N TRP A 50 -1.72 3.39 -14.28
CA TRP A 50 -0.56 2.55 -14.51
C TRP A 50 0.47 3.31 -15.34
N VAL A 51 1.68 3.42 -14.81
CA VAL A 51 2.81 4.10 -15.44
C VAL A 51 3.79 3.04 -15.86
N LEU A 52 3.79 2.73 -17.16
CA LEU A 52 4.66 1.71 -17.72
C LEU A 52 5.98 2.33 -18.16
N ASP A 53 7.06 1.91 -17.55
CA ASP A 53 8.40 2.20 -18.02
C ASP A 53 8.62 1.60 -19.42
N PRO A 54 9.03 2.42 -20.40
CA PRO A 54 9.32 1.93 -21.75
C PRO A 54 10.46 0.91 -21.81
N SER A 55 11.33 0.80 -20.79
CA SER A 55 12.45 -0.15 -20.76
C SER A 55 12.04 -1.60 -20.52
N LEU A 56 10.85 -1.83 -19.93
CA LEU A 56 10.32 -3.19 -19.69
C LEU A 56 10.03 -3.91 -21.00
N SER A 57 10.43 -5.17 -21.12
CA SER A 57 10.13 -5.95 -22.33
C SER A 57 8.65 -6.33 -22.44
N ALA A 58 8.17 -6.48 -23.67
CA ALA A 58 6.81 -6.98 -23.94
C ALA A 58 6.58 -8.38 -23.35
N ASP A 59 7.61 -9.23 -23.37
CA ASP A 59 7.55 -10.58 -22.81
C ASP A 59 7.36 -10.53 -21.29
N ARG A 60 8.14 -9.70 -20.57
CA ARG A 60 7.97 -9.47 -19.13
C ARG A 60 6.56 -8.99 -18.79
N VAL A 61 6.08 -8.00 -19.53
CA VAL A 61 4.75 -7.44 -19.31
C VAL A 61 3.68 -8.52 -19.51
N SER A 62 3.78 -9.33 -20.57
CA SER A 62 2.80 -10.36 -20.87
C SER A 62 2.82 -11.56 -19.92
N GLN A 63 4.01 -12.01 -19.49
CA GLN A 63 4.15 -13.25 -18.71
C GLN A 63 4.10 -13.01 -17.19
N THR A 64 4.63 -11.89 -16.72
CA THR A 64 4.78 -11.62 -15.27
C THR A 64 3.78 -10.59 -14.78
N ILE A 65 3.62 -9.48 -15.49
CA ILE A 65 2.80 -8.34 -15.01
C ILE A 65 1.32 -8.55 -15.32
N ALA A 66 0.99 -8.99 -16.53
CA ALA A 66 -0.40 -9.12 -16.97
C ALA A 66 -1.27 -10.01 -16.06
N PRO A 67 -0.83 -11.22 -15.63
CA PRO A 67 -1.61 -12.03 -14.69
C PRO A 67 -1.94 -11.28 -13.39
N GLY A 68 -0.99 -10.47 -12.92
CA GLY A 68 -1.17 -9.61 -11.75
C GLY A 68 -2.22 -8.52 -11.94
N VAL A 69 -2.23 -7.85 -13.09
CA VAL A 69 -3.27 -6.87 -13.45
C VAL A 69 -4.66 -7.51 -13.48
N HIS A 70 -4.76 -8.75 -14.00
CA HIS A 70 -6.00 -9.55 -13.92
C HIS A 70 -6.42 -9.83 -12.47
N ALA A 71 -5.49 -10.22 -11.61
CA ALA A 71 -5.78 -10.48 -10.21
C ALA A 71 -6.29 -9.21 -9.50
N VAL A 72 -5.68 -8.05 -9.74
CA VAL A 72 -6.12 -6.76 -9.18
C VAL A 72 -7.53 -6.42 -9.65
N ALA A 73 -7.82 -6.47 -10.96
CA ALA A 73 -9.16 -6.16 -11.48
C ALA A 73 -10.23 -7.13 -10.96
N THR A 74 -9.91 -8.42 -10.87
CA THR A 74 -10.81 -9.45 -10.34
C THR A 74 -11.08 -9.23 -8.86
N ALA A 75 -10.07 -8.86 -8.07
CA ALA A 75 -10.25 -8.55 -6.66
C ALA A 75 -11.15 -7.32 -6.45
N LEU A 76 -11.02 -6.28 -7.28
CA LEU A 76 -11.88 -5.09 -7.21
C LEU A 76 -13.33 -5.40 -7.58
N ALA A 77 -13.54 -6.10 -8.70
CA ALA A 77 -14.88 -6.48 -9.16
C ALA A 77 -15.56 -7.52 -8.25
N GLY A 78 -14.77 -8.41 -7.64
CA GLY A 78 -15.25 -9.45 -6.72
C GLY A 78 -15.39 -9.00 -5.27
N ALA A 79 -15.00 -7.77 -4.94
CA ALA A 79 -15.20 -7.22 -3.60
C ALA A 79 -16.70 -7.16 -3.25
N VAL A 80 -17.04 -7.11 -1.96
CA VAL A 80 -18.43 -7.09 -1.49
C VAL A 80 -18.66 -5.88 -0.57
N PRO A 81 -19.38 -4.83 -1.02
CA PRO A 81 -19.80 -4.59 -2.41
C PRO A 81 -18.62 -4.35 -3.38
N PRO A 82 -18.80 -4.61 -4.68
CA PRO A 82 -17.78 -4.40 -5.70
C PRO A 82 -17.25 -2.97 -5.71
N VAL A 83 -16.00 -2.79 -6.16
CA VAL A 83 -15.37 -1.48 -6.29
C VAL A 83 -15.44 -1.03 -7.75
N ASP A 84 -16.04 0.14 -8.03
CA ASP A 84 -16.07 0.66 -9.40
C ASP A 84 -14.69 1.22 -9.75
N PHE A 85 -14.01 0.62 -10.72
CA PHE A 85 -12.65 0.98 -11.05
C PHE A 85 -12.50 1.58 -12.44
N ARG A 86 -11.46 2.41 -12.60
CA ARG A 86 -10.96 2.87 -13.91
C ARG A 86 -9.46 2.62 -14.00
N PHE A 87 -8.99 1.93 -15.04
CA PHE A 87 -7.55 1.81 -15.30
C PHE A 87 -7.15 2.66 -16.49
N GLY A 88 -6.23 3.59 -16.23
CA GLY A 88 -5.54 4.38 -17.24
C GLY A 88 -4.12 3.89 -17.41
N LEU A 89 -3.60 3.93 -18.63
CA LEU A 89 -2.21 3.56 -18.94
C LEU A 89 -1.48 4.76 -19.51
N ILE A 90 -0.30 5.07 -19.01
CA ILE A 90 0.65 6.00 -19.64
C ILE A 90 2.01 5.32 -19.82
N SER A 91 2.85 5.88 -20.68
CA SER A 91 4.28 5.50 -20.72
C SER A 91 5.08 6.46 -19.86
N GLY A 92 6.13 5.96 -19.22
CA GLY A 92 7.18 6.76 -18.58
C GLY A 92 8.08 7.50 -19.57
N ASP A 93 7.99 7.22 -20.89
CA ASP A 93 8.69 7.99 -21.91
C ASP A 93 8.00 9.35 -22.11
N VAL A 94 8.68 10.42 -21.70
CA VAL A 94 8.22 11.80 -21.92
C VAL A 94 8.72 12.41 -23.23
N SER A 95 9.57 11.70 -23.97
CA SER A 95 10.18 12.15 -25.23
C SER A 95 9.37 11.76 -26.47
N ASP A 96 8.39 10.87 -26.34
CA ASP A 96 7.58 10.34 -27.43
C ASP A 96 6.51 11.32 -27.99
N GLY A 97 6.50 12.57 -27.51
CA GLY A 97 5.52 13.59 -27.87
C GLY A 97 4.12 13.37 -27.27
N ARG A 98 3.94 12.33 -26.45
CA ARG A 98 2.69 11.97 -25.77
C ARG A 98 2.89 11.89 -24.25
N ALA A 99 3.88 12.57 -23.71
CA ALA A 99 4.14 12.66 -22.28
C ALA A 99 2.85 12.91 -21.48
N GLY A 100 2.55 12.02 -20.53
CA GLY A 100 1.35 12.07 -19.70
C GLY A 100 0.02 11.81 -20.41
N ALA A 101 -0.01 11.55 -21.73
CA ALA A 101 -1.26 11.19 -22.41
C ALA A 101 -1.63 9.74 -22.14
N LEU A 102 -2.91 9.49 -21.80
CA LEU A 102 -3.43 8.13 -21.71
C LEU A 102 -3.31 7.39 -23.04
N ARG A 103 -2.80 6.16 -22.98
CA ARG A 103 -2.68 5.25 -24.13
C ARG A 103 -4.05 4.70 -24.48
N GLY A 104 -4.38 4.76 -25.76
CA GLY A 104 -5.62 4.21 -26.28
C GLY A 104 -5.66 2.70 -26.10
N VAL A 105 -6.71 2.21 -25.45
CA VAL A 105 -7.02 0.79 -25.27
C VAL A 105 -8.06 0.41 -26.33
N ARG A 106 -7.82 -0.71 -27.04
CA ARG A 106 -8.72 -1.19 -28.10
C ARG A 106 -9.48 -2.43 -27.66
N ASP A 107 -10.80 -2.37 -27.79
CA ASP A 107 -11.66 -3.54 -27.65
C ASP A 107 -11.50 -4.50 -28.86
N ALA A 108 -12.21 -5.64 -28.84
CA ALA A 108 -12.19 -6.61 -29.94
C ALA A 108 -12.80 -6.07 -31.24
N ALA A 109 -13.63 -5.02 -31.18
CA ALA A 109 -14.23 -4.36 -32.34
C ALA A 109 -13.34 -3.23 -32.91
N GLY A 110 -12.23 -2.91 -32.26
CA GLY A 110 -11.29 -1.85 -32.65
C GLY A 110 -11.63 -0.46 -32.11
N THR A 111 -12.68 -0.32 -31.29
CA THR A 111 -13.05 0.93 -30.62
C THR A 111 -11.95 1.33 -29.65
N ILE A 112 -11.55 2.59 -29.68
CA ILE A 112 -10.49 3.11 -28.79
C ILE A 112 -11.14 3.82 -27.61
N SER A 113 -10.82 3.40 -26.39
CA SER A 113 -11.05 4.18 -25.17
C SER A 113 -9.72 4.68 -24.60
N ARG A 114 -9.73 5.77 -23.83
CA ARG A 114 -8.53 6.26 -23.12
C ARG A 114 -8.26 5.52 -21.82
N PHE A 115 -9.28 4.86 -21.28
CA PHE A 115 -9.18 4.05 -20.06
C PHE A 115 -10.22 2.93 -20.13
N VAL A 116 -9.96 1.86 -19.39
CA VAL A 116 -10.96 0.83 -19.13
C VAL A 116 -11.68 1.12 -17.83
N ALA A 117 -12.94 0.75 -17.74
CA ALA A 117 -13.76 0.98 -16.57
C ALA A 117 -14.72 -0.18 -16.37
N CYS A 118 -14.91 -0.58 -15.11
CA CYS A 118 -15.97 -1.48 -14.69
C CYS A 118 -16.71 -0.85 -13.53
N ASP A 119 -18.01 -0.77 -13.67
CA ASP A 119 -18.94 -0.20 -12.70
C ASP A 119 -19.92 -1.31 -12.27
N SER A 120 -20.21 -1.36 -10.98
CA SER A 120 -21.06 -2.38 -10.37
C SER A 120 -22.51 -2.33 -10.86
N GLU A 121 -22.99 -1.18 -11.32
CA GLU A 121 -24.34 -0.99 -11.84
C GLU A 121 -24.38 -1.03 -13.37
N LEU A 122 -23.36 -0.47 -14.03
CA LEU A 122 -23.34 -0.27 -15.49
C LEU A 122 -22.55 -1.35 -16.27
N GLY A 123 -21.81 -2.22 -15.57
CA GLY A 123 -20.91 -3.18 -16.20
C GLY A 123 -19.60 -2.55 -16.70
N CYS A 124 -18.89 -3.25 -17.58
CA CYS A 124 -17.61 -2.78 -18.10
C CYS A 124 -17.73 -2.12 -19.48
N ASN A 125 -16.93 -1.08 -19.73
CA ASN A 125 -16.99 -0.28 -20.95
C ASN A 125 -16.42 -0.99 -22.20
N MET A 126 -15.83 -2.18 -22.05
CA MET A 126 -15.29 -2.99 -23.15
C MET A 126 -15.85 -4.42 -23.18
N GLY A 127 -17.07 -4.63 -22.66
CA GLY A 127 -17.73 -5.94 -22.67
C GLY A 127 -17.68 -6.61 -21.31
N SER A 128 -17.21 -7.86 -21.23
CA SER A 128 -17.04 -8.53 -19.94
C SER A 128 -15.86 -7.97 -19.16
N LEU A 129 -15.74 -8.32 -17.87
CA LEU A 129 -14.54 -8.01 -17.07
C LEU A 129 -13.28 -8.57 -17.74
N SER A 130 -13.31 -9.82 -18.24
CA SER A 130 -12.17 -10.42 -18.92
C SER A 130 -11.79 -9.63 -20.17
N ASP A 131 -12.75 -9.37 -21.07
CA ASP A 131 -12.49 -8.63 -22.31
C ASP A 131 -11.87 -7.25 -22.04
N THR A 132 -12.36 -6.61 -20.98
CA THR A 132 -11.93 -5.28 -20.54
C THR A 132 -10.49 -5.31 -20.05
N VAL A 133 -10.13 -6.27 -19.20
CA VAL A 133 -8.77 -6.39 -18.68
C VAL A 133 -7.81 -6.89 -19.76
N ASP A 134 -8.23 -7.84 -20.61
CA ASP A 134 -7.46 -8.34 -21.74
C ASP A 134 -7.12 -7.21 -22.72
N ALA A 135 -8.06 -6.30 -22.99
CA ALA A 135 -7.83 -5.12 -23.80
C ALA A 135 -6.78 -4.19 -23.17
N PHE A 136 -6.87 -3.95 -21.87
CA PHE A 136 -5.92 -3.14 -21.13
C PHE A 136 -4.50 -3.74 -21.15
N VAL A 137 -4.39 -5.04 -20.88
CA VAL A 137 -3.12 -5.78 -20.94
C VAL A 137 -2.50 -5.73 -22.33
N ARG A 138 -3.29 -5.93 -23.40
CA ARG A 138 -2.78 -5.78 -24.78
C ARG A 138 -2.20 -4.38 -25.03
N ALA A 139 -2.84 -3.34 -24.49
CA ALA A 139 -2.31 -1.98 -24.58
C ALA A 139 -1.00 -1.83 -23.80
N MET A 140 -0.87 -2.44 -22.61
CA MET A 140 0.40 -2.44 -21.85
C MET A 140 1.52 -3.11 -22.63
N VAL A 141 1.30 -4.35 -23.10
CA VAL A 141 2.29 -5.11 -23.88
C VAL A 141 2.72 -4.34 -25.13
N GLY A 142 1.78 -3.68 -25.81
CA GLY A 142 2.08 -2.89 -27.00
C GLY A 142 2.83 -1.57 -26.76
N ASN A 143 2.96 -1.11 -25.51
CA ASN A 143 3.75 0.07 -25.16
C ASN A 143 5.07 -0.28 -24.43
N ALA A 144 5.28 -1.55 -24.10
CA ALA A 144 6.52 -2.07 -23.54
C ALA A 144 7.65 -2.05 -24.60
N GLY A 145 8.90 -1.91 -24.16
CA GLY A 145 10.09 -1.91 -25.01
C GLY A 145 10.19 -0.72 -25.98
N SER A 146 9.47 0.38 -25.71
CA SER A 146 9.33 1.51 -26.64
C SER A 146 10.43 2.57 -26.51
N GLY A 147 11.32 2.48 -25.52
CA GLY A 147 12.29 3.53 -25.19
C GLY A 147 13.28 3.09 -24.12
N ALA A 148 14.35 3.87 -23.94
CA ALA A 148 15.52 3.46 -23.15
C ALA A 148 15.68 4.18 -21.80
N MET A 149 14.83 5.17 -21.47
CA MET A 149 14.91 5.91 -20.20
C MET A 149 13.52 6.27 -19.67
N GLY A 150 13.22 5.81 -18.46
CA GLY A 150 12.00 6.10 -17.73
C GLY A 150 12.04 7.44 -17.00
N LYS A 151 11.02 8.29 -17.25
CA LYS A 151 10.68 9.48 -16.46
C LYS A 151 9.25 9.36 -15.93
N GLY A 152 8.97 8.24 -15.28
CA GLY A 152 7.64 7.88 -14.80
C GLY A 152 7.03 8.95 -13.90
N LEU A 153 7.77 9.49 -12.93
CA LEU A 153 7.24 10.49 -11.99
C LEU A 153 6.78 11.75 -12.72
N LEU A 154 7.58 12.25 -13.67
CA LEU A 154 7.21 13.38 -14.51
C LEU A 154 6.00 13.04 -15.39
N ALA A 155 6.02 11.89 -16.09
CA ALA A 155 4.92 11.46 -16.94
C ALA A 155 3.60 11.36 -16.18
N ALA A 156 3.63 10.78 -14.97
CA ALA A 156 2.48 10.68 -14.08
C ALA A 156 1.99 12.06 -13.64
N SER A 157 2.90 12.96 -13.24
CA SER A 157 2.52 14.32 -12.84
C SER A 157 1.84 15.10 -13.98
N LEU A 158 2.32 14.93 -15.22
CA LEU A 158 1.70 15.51 -16.41
C LEU A 158 0.32 14.89 -16.68
N ALA A 159 0.18 13.57 -16.48
CA ALA A 159 -1.07 12.89 -16.75
C ALA A 159 -2.21 13.34 -15.83
N VAL A 160 -1.90 13.63 -14.57
CA VAL A 160 -2.90 14.05 -13.57
C VAL A 160 -3.09 15.56 -13.53
N ALA A 161 -2.10 16.36 -13.96
CA ALA A 161 -2.21 17.81 -14.04
C ALA A 161 -2.95 18.32 -15.29
N ASP A 162 -2.83 17.64 -16.45
CA ASP A 162 -3.48 18.04 -17.70
C ASP A 162 -4.93 17.52 -17.77
N SER A 163 -5.85 18.30 -17.19
CA SER A 163 -7.27 17.96 -17.10
C SER A 163 -7.98 17.83 -18.46
N GLU A 164 -7.44 18.41 -19.52
CA GLU A 164 -8.06 18.34 -20.86
C GLU A 164 -7.58 17.10 -21.64
N ARG A 165 -6.28 16.79 -21.57
CA ARG A 165 -5.73 15.63 -22.27
C ARG A 165 -6.29 14.32 -21.76
N ASN A 166 -6.42 14.18 -20.45
CA ASN A 166 -6.95 12.97 -19.79
C ASN A 166 -8.35 13.19 -19.21
N LYS A 167 -9.11 14.11 -19.81
CA LYS A 167 -10.44 14.48 -19.36
C LYS A 167 -11.32 13.26 -19.13
N GLY A 168 -11.95 13.25 -17.96
CA GLY A 168 -12.90 12.22 -17.57
C GLY A 168 -12.25 10.95 -17.05
N PHE A 169 -10.93 10.85 -16.90
CA PHE A 169 -10.28 9.73 -16.21
C PHE A 169 -10.46 9.84 -14.69
N ILE A 170 -9.88 10.88 -14.08
CA ILE A 170 -9.93 11.11 -12.62
C ILE A 170 -11.32 11.59 -12.20
N ARG A 171 -11.95 10.89 -11.27
CA ARG A 171 -13.23 11.22 -10.61
C ARG A 171 -12.98 11.91 -9.29
N ASN A 172 -13.84 12.86 -8.89
CA ASN A 172 -13.66 13.58 -7.62
C ASN A 172 -13.98 12.69 -6.42
N GLU A 173 -14.93 11.76 -6.56
CA GLU A 173 -15.40 10.88 -5.50
C GLU A 173 -14.61 9.56 -5.39
N ALA A 174 -13.73 9.27 -6.35
CA ALA A 174 -12.88 8.08 -6.33
C ALA A 174 -11.53 8.39 -5.70
N ALA A 175 -10.94 7.42 -5.01
CA ALA A 175 -9.52 7.49 -4.70
C ALA A 175 -8.67 7.37 -5.97
N LEU A 176 -7.42 7.82 -5.91
CA LEU A 176 -6.45 7.69 -6.99
C LEU A 176 -5.28 6.81 -6.54
N ARG A 177 -4.95 5.82 -7.35
CA ARG A 177 -3.75 5.00 -7.22
C ARG A 177 -2.85 5.26 -8.42
N VAL A 178 -1.57 5.47 -8.18
CA VAL A 178 -0.57 5.59 -9.25
C VAL A 178 0.41 4.44 -9.08
N ILE A 179 0.44 3.53 -10.04
CA ILE A 179 1.25 2.31 -9.97
C ILE A 179 2.38 2.43 -10.97
N PHE A 180 3.61 2.52 -10.48
CA PHE A 180 4.81 2.51 -11.31
C PHE A 180 5.26 1.09 -11.58
N LEU A 181 5.45 0.75 -12.85
CA LEU A 181 6.03 -0.52 -13.30
C LEU A 181 7.33 -0.18 -14.01
N SER A 182 8.48 -0.44 -13.39
CA SER A 182 9.76 0.02 -13.91
C SER A 182 10.90 -0.93 -13.63
N ALA A 183 11.79 -1.07 -14.62
CA ALA A 183 13.02 -1.86 -14.52
C ALA A 183 14.23 -0.98 -14.19
N GLU A 184 14.05 0.30 -13.91
CA GLU A 184 15.13 1.23 -13.54
C GLU A 184 14.62 2.30 -12.56
N ASP A 185 15.54 3.07 -11.98
CA ASP A 185 15.13 4.20 -11.15
C ASP A 185 14.60 5.36 -11.99
N ASP A 186 13.76 6.18 -11.39
CA ASP A 186 13.19 7.33 -12.06
C ASP A 186 14.26 8.39 -12.37
N THR A 187 14.31 8.87 -13.63
CA THR A 187 15.23 9.94 -14.05
C THR A 187 14.52 11.31 -14.20
N SER A 188 13.35 11.47 -13.58
CA SER A 188 12.63 12.73 -13.58
C SER A 188 13.36 13.76 -12.74
N CYS A 189 13.40 14.96 -13.29
CA CYS A 189 13.90 16.20 -12.74
C CYS A 189 12.71 17.18 -12.82
N ARG A 190 12.65 18.19 -11.94
CA ARG A 190 11.52 19.13 -11.78
C ARG A 190 10.75 19.49 -13.09
N PRO A 191 9.42 19.75 -13.06
CA PRO A 191 8.68 20.20 -14.23
C PRO A 191 9.01 21.65 -14.63
N PHE A 192 9.05 21.87 -15.96
CA PHE A 192 9.07 23.13 -16.74
C PHE A 192 9.47 24.42 -15.98
N VAL A 193 10.72 24.86 -16.17
CA VAL A 193 11.02 26.30 -16.23
C VAL A 193 10.51 26.81 -17.58
N ASP A 194 9.86 27.97 -17.57
CA ASP A 194 9.41 28.67 -18.78
C ASP A 194 10.54 28.71 -19.83
N ALA A 195 10.19 28.44 -21.10
CA ALA A 195 11.14 28.32 -22.22
C ALA A 195 11.97 29.60 -22.45
N THR A 196 11.60 30.70 -21.79
CA THR A 196 12.31 31.99 -21.83
C THR A 196 13.63 32.00 -21.05
N VAL A 197 13.92 31.00 -20.20
CA VAL A 197 15.15 30.92 -19.37
C VAL A 197 16.24 30.02 -20.02
N GLU A 198 16.09 29.71 -21.31
CA GLU A 198 16.81 28.67 -22.06
C GLU A 198 18.32 28.90 -22.32
N ALA A 199 18.89 30.06 -21.97
CA ALA A 199 20.21 30.46 -22.46
C ALA A 199 21.45 29.88 -21.73
N ALA A 200 21.33 29.14 -20.62
CA ALA A 200 22.48 28.83 -19.76
C ALA A 200 22.75 27.35 -19.39
N CYS A 201 22.03 26.36 -19.92
CA CYS A 201 22.20 24.96 -19.47
C CYS A 201 22.53 23.97 -20.59
N THR A 202 23.58 23.17 -20.40
CA THR A 202 24.14 22.25 -21.39
C THR A 202 23.96 20.75 -21.08
N SER A 203 23.27 20.36 -20.01
CA SER A 203 22.98 18.93 -19.76
C SER A 203 21.62 18.51 -20.32
N THR A 204 21.61 17.33 -20.97
CA THR A 204 20.48 16.52 -21.49
C THR A 204 19.10 17.19 -21.61
N ARG A 205 18.57 17.21 -22.85
CA ARG A 205 17.34 17.89 -23.35
C ARG A 205 16.06 17.86 -22.49
N THR A 206 15.98 17.06 -21.44
CA THR A 206 14.78 16.88 -20.61
C THR A 206 14.98 17.23 -19.13
N CYS A 207 16.19 17.61 -18.70
CA CYS A 207 16.47 18.10 -17.34
C CYS A 207 17.20 19.44 -17.39
N ARG A 208 16.48 20.55 -17.23
CA ARG A 208 17.06 21.90 -17.26
C ARG A 208 17.03 22.57 -15.89
N CYS A 209 18.20 23.02 -15.45
CA CYS A 209 18.46 24.20 -14.61
C CYS A 209 17.77 24.31 -13.24
N ALA A 210 18.01 23.39 -12.31
CA ALA A 210 17.84 23.71 -10.89
C ALA A 210 19.21 23.67 -10.21
N ASP A 211 19.71 24.83 -9.79
CA ASP A 211 20.86 24.95 -8.87
C ASP A 211 20.49 24.50 -7.43
N ASP A 212 19.24 24.04 -7.23
CA ASP A 212 18.68 23.59 -5.96
C ASP A 212 18.28 22.10 -6.07
N PRO A 213 18.97 21.20 -5.36
CA PRO A 213 18.78 19.75 -5.44
C PRO A 213 17.43 19.27 -4.87
N GLU A 214 16.64 20.14 -4.21
CA GLU A 214 15.37 19.74 -3.61
C GLU A 214 14.23 19.55 -4.63
N TRP A 215 14.40 19.99 -5.88
CA TRP A 215 13.32 20.04 -6.86
C TRP A 215 13.31 18.85 -7.82
N GLY A 216 12.29 18.01 -7.68
CA GLY A 216 12.30 16.64 -8.22
C GLY A 216 12.71 15.61 -7.18
N SER A 217 12.96 16.02 -5.93
CA SER A 217 13.02 15.10 -4.80
C SER A 217 11.76 14.23 -4.71
N VAL A 218 11.90 13.08 -4.07
CA VAL A 218 10.76 12.22 -3.74
C VAL A 218 9.72 13.01 -2.94
N ASP A 219 10.15 13.84 -1.99
CA ASP A 219 9.29 14.70 -1.18
C ASP A 219 8.41 15.64 -2.02
N TYR A 220 8.96 16.23 -3.09
CA TYR A 220 8.19 17.05 -4.01
C TYR A 220 7.05 16.24 -4.64
N PHE A 221 7.36 15.06 -5.19
CA PHE A 221 6.34 14.23 -5.83
C PHE A 221 5.32 13.69 -4.81
N ALA A 222 5.75 13.34 -3.60
CA ALA A 222 4.87 12.93 -2.52
C ALA A 222 3.84 14.01 -2.20
N ARG A 223 4.30 15.27 -2.01
CA ARG A 223 3.41 16.43 -1.78
C ARG A 223 2.50 16.70 -2.97
N PHE A 224 3.03 16.59 -4.19
CA PHE A 224 2.25 16.78 -5.41
C PHE A 224 1.09 15.77 -5.50
N PHE A 225 1.37 14.47 -5.35
CA PHE A 225 0.35 13.43 -5.44
C PHE A 225 -0.67 13.53 -4.29
N ALA A 226 -0.21 13.75 -3.06
CA ALA A 226 -1.09 13.94 -1.90
C ALA A 226 -2.09 15.10 -2.11
N GLY A 227 -1.69 16.16 -2.82
CA GLY A 227 -2.54 17.32 -3.09
C GLY A 227 -3.61 17.14 -4.17
N LEU A 228 -3.59 16.05 -4.95
CA LEU A 228 -4.43 15.93 -6.17
C LEU A 228 -5.93 15.84 -5.89
N LYS A 229 -6.33 15.41 -4.70
CA LYS A 229 -7.75 15.27 -4.30
C LYS A 229 -8.22 16.40 -3.39
N GLY A 230 -7.42 17.45 -3.27
CA GLY A 230 -7.69 18.60 -2.41
C GLY A 230 -7.35 18.35 -0.95
N PHE A 231 -7.40 19.43 -0.17
CA PHE A 231 -7.06 19.43 1.25
C PHE A 231 -7.99 18.52 2.06
N GLY A 232 -7.40 17.71 2.95
CA GLY A 232 -8.12 16.74 3.79
C GLY A 232 -8.40 15.40 3.11
N ASN A 233 -8.05 15.24 1.83
CA ASN A 233 -8.18 14.00 1.08
C ASN A 233 -6.81 13.42 0.70
N GLU A 234 -5.74 13.79 1.40
CA GLU A 234 -4.38 13.35 1.10
C GLU A 234 -4.27 11.82 1.16
N GLY A 235 -4.98 11.18 2.10
CA GLY A 235 -5.07 9.72 2.23
C GLY A 235 -5.96 9.03 1.20
N SER A 236 -6.43 9.75 0.17
CA SER A 236 -7.15 9.15 -0.97
C SER A 236 -6.27 9.01 -2.22
N VAL A 237 -5.02 9.48 -2.14
CA VAL A 237 -4.02 9.32 -3.20
C VAL A 237 -2.84 8.53 -2.66
N HIS A 238 -2.51 7.45 -3.35
CA HIS A 238 -1.33 6.65 -3.00
C HIS A 238 -0.54 6.28 -4.24
N VAL A 239 0.76 6.14 -4.06
CA VAL A 239 1.68 5.64 -5.07
C VAL A 239 2.10 4.24 -4.69
N ASP A 240 1.92 3.29 -5.60
CA ASP A 240 2.44 1.94 -5.48
C ASP A 240 3.56 1.73 -6.52
N ALA A 241 4.45 0.77 -6.25
CA ALA A 241 5.60 0.50 -7.11
C ALA A 241 5.82 -1.00 -7.31
N VAL A 242 6.08 -1.42 -8.54
CA VAL A 242 6.61 -2.74 -8.90
C VAL A 242 7.93 -2.50 -9.59
N VAL A 243 9.01 -2.57 -8.81
CA VAL A 243 10.37 -2.19 -9.20
C VAL A 243 11.38 -3.11 -8.53
N ALA A 244 12.62 -3.14 -9.01
CA ALA A 244 13.67 -3.92 -8.34
C ALA A 244 13.99 -3.31 -6.97
N GLN A 245 13.91 -4.15 -5.93
CA GLN A 245 14.28 -3.79 -4.55
C GLN A 245 15.62 -4.38 -4.13
N GLY A 246 16.10 -5.39 -4.86
CA GLY A 246 17.37 -6.06 -4.57
C GLY A 246 18.57 -5.13 -4.71
N HIS A 247 19.57 -5.37 -3.87
CA HIS A 247 20.87 -4.68 -3.87
C HIS A 247 22.00 -5.59 -4.37
N ASP A 248 21.67 -6.65 -5.11
CA ASP A 248 22.69 -7.56 -5.63
C ASP A 248 23.55 -6.83 -6.66
N GLU A 249 24.87 -6.96 -6.54
CA GLU A 249 25.82 -6.34 -7.46
C GLU A 249 25.67 -6.95 -8.85
N LEU A 250 25.29 -6.13 -9.83
CA LEU A 250 25.17 -6.51 -11.23
C LEU A 250 26.47 -6.21 -11.96
N ASP A 251 27.00 -7.22 -12.66
CA ASP A 251 28.11 -7.05 -13.59
C ASP A 251 27.58 -6.54 -14.93
N ILE A 252 27.79 -5.25 -15.19
CA ILE A 252 27.45 -4.61 -16.45
C ILE A 252 28.70 -4.53 -17.33
N PRO A 253 28.64 -4.96 -18.61
CA PRO A 253 29.71 -4.78 -19.57
C PRO A 253 30.27 -3.34 -19.55
N GLY A 254 31.58 -3.21 -19.31
CA GLY A 254 32.25 -1.92 -19.13
C GLY A 254 32.68 -1.60 -17.70
N GLY A 255 32.44 -2.51 -16.74
CA GLY A 255 32.92 -2.39 -15.36
C GLY A 255 32.13 -1.40 -14.51
N VAL A 256 30.93 -1.02 -14.95
CA VAL A 256 29.99 -0.22 -14.17
C VAL A 256 29.31 -1.16 -13.18
N ARG A 257 29.49 -0.89 -11.89
CA ARG A 257 28.75 -1.60 -10.84
C ARG A 257 27.38 -0.95 -10.69
N SER A 258 26.33 -1.75 -10.79
CA SER A 258 24.98 -1.35 -10.45
C SER A 258 24.38 -2.35 -9.48
N GLU A 259 23.23 -2.02 -8.92
CA GLU A 259 22.47 -2.86 -8.01
C GLU A 259 21.16 -3.26 -8.68
N GLY A 260 20.70 -4.49 -8.48
CA GLY A 260 19.41 -4.95 -9.01
C GLY A 260 19.37 -6.46 -9.20
N CYS A 261 18.72 -6.91 -10.27
CA CYS A 261 18.66 -8.33 -10.64
C CYS A 261 18.75 -8.55 -12.15
N SER A 262 19.33 -9.70 -12.52
CA SER A 262 19.19 -10.28 -13.85
C SER A 262 18.02 -11.24 -13.86
N PHE A 263 17.15 -11.15 -14.87
CA PHE A 263 16.08 -12.12 -15.04
C PHE A 263 16.54 -13.43 -15.68
N ASP A 264 17.78 -13.48 -16.14
CA ASP A 264 18.47 -14.70 -16.57
C ASP A 264 19.83 -14.75 -15.84
N PRO A 265 19.93 -15.49 -14.73
CA PRO A 265 21.13 -15.49 -13.89
C PRO A 265 22.36 -16.07 -14.61
N ASP A 266 22.17 -16.79 -15.72
CA ASP A 266 23.25 -17.38 -16.50
C ASP A 266 23.83 -16.39 -17.54
N ARG A 267 23.25 -15.20 -17.68
CA ARG A 267 23.64 -14.20 -18.67
C ARG A 267 23.86 -12.82 -18.02
N PRO A 268 24.89 -12.07 -18.45
CA PRO A 268 25.10 -10.70 -17.97
C PRO A 268 23.98 -9.78 -18.47
N CYS A 269 23.77 -8.68 -17.76
CA CYS A 269 22.78 -7.69 -18.16
C CYS A 269 23.05 -7.15 -19.57
N ALA A 270 22.01 -7.10 -20.39
CA ALA A 270 22.06 -6.49 -21.70
C ALA A 270 22.37 -4.99 -21.54
N VAL A 271 23.36 -4.52 -22.29
CA VAL A 271 23.56 -3.09 -22.55
C VAL A 271 23.07 -2.76 -23.96
N PRO A 272 22.69 -1.52 -24.25
CA PRO A 272 22.29 -1.13 -25.59
C PRO A 272 23.32 -1.57 -26.65
N GLY A 273 22.88 -2.43 -27.59
CA GLY A 273 23.73 -2.94 -28.68
C GLY A 273 24.51 -4.23 -28.37
N ALA A 274 24.28 -4.89 -27.23
CA ALA A 274 24.85 -6.19 -26.90
C ALA A 274 23.77 -7.23 -26.55
N ASP A 275 24.04 -8.50 -26.86
CA ASP A 275 23.23 -9.61 -26.37
C ASP A 275 23.42 -9.76 -24.85
N GLY A 276 22.33 -9.84 -24.10
CA GLY A 276 22.36 -10.08 -22.66
C GLY A 276 21.00 -10.44 -22.10
N ALA A 277 20.94 -10.63 -20.79
CA ALA A 277 19.72 -10.78 -20.03
C ALA A 277 18.96 -9.45 -19.94
N GLU A 278 17.64 -9.51 -19.91
CA GLU A 278 16.85 -8.40 -19.37
C GLU A 278 17.22 -8.25 -17.88
N CYS A 279 17.43 -7.02 -17.42
CA CYS A 279 17.73 -6.73 -16.03
C CYS A 279 16.80 -5.65 -15.50
N ALA A 280 16.64 -5.62 -14.19
CA ALA A 280 16.03 -4.52 -13.48
C ALA A 280 17.03 -3.96 -12.47
N PHE A 281 17.18 -2.63 -12.48
CA PHE A 281 18.07 -1.89 -11.59
C PHE A 281 17.31 -1.37 -10.38
N HIS A 282 17.97 -1.37 -9.22
CA HIS A 282 17.44 -0.88 -7.97
C HIS A 282 16.88 0.55 -8.15
N ALA A 283 15.61 0.74 -7.73
CA ALA A 283 14.84 1.93 -8.04
C ALA A 283 14.38 2.68 -6.77
N PRO A 284 15.31 3.26 -5.99
CA PRO A 284 15.01 3.80 -4.67
C PRO A 284 13.97 4.92 -4.68
N ARG A 285 13.86 5.72 -5.76
CA ARG A 285 12.92 6.86 -5.77
C ARG A 285 11.47 6.41 -5.80
N TYR A 286 11.16 5.36 -6.58
CA TYR A 286 9.82 4.78 -6.57
C TYR A 286 9.50 4.13 -5.23
N LEU A 287 10.47 3.46 -4.60
CA LEU A 287 10.30 2.85 -3.28
C LEU A 287 10.04 3.89 -2.19
N SER A 288 10.88 4.92 -2.12
CA SER A 288 10.70 6.02 -1.16
C SER A 288 9.38 6.76 -1.40
N LEU A 289 8.96 6.96 -2.66
CA LEU A 289 7.68 7.60 -2.96
C LEU A 289 6.50 6.74 -2.51
N ALA A 290 6.53 5.44 -2.79
CA ALA A 290 5.48 4.53 -2.35
C ALA A 290 5.34 4.53 -0.82
N GLN A 291 6.48 4.45 -0.11
CA GLN A 291 6.51 4.54 1.36
C GLN A 291 5.95 5.89 1.86
N SER A 292 6.43 7.01 1.31
CA SER A 292 6.02 8.36 1.75
C SER A 292 4.53 8.67 1.53
N THR A 293 3.89 7.97 0.59
CA THR A 293 2.46 8.10 0.31
C THR A 293 1.61 6.98 0.92
N GLY A 294 2.21 6.05 1.67
CA GLY A 294 1.53 4.92 2.27
C GLY A 294 0.98 3.89 1.26
N GLY A 295 1.57 3.81 0.07
CA GLY A 295 1.30 2.74 -0.87
C GLY A 295 2.23 1.54 -0.67
N VAL A 296 2.17 0.58 -1.59
CA VAL A 296 2.88 -0.71 -1.50
C VAL A 296 3.95 -0.81 -2.58
N ALA A 297 5.10 -1.35 -2.20
CA ALA A 297 6.14 -1.77 -3.12
C ALA A 297 6.20 -3.30 -3.24
N ALA A 298 6.26 -3.80 -4.48
CA ALA A 298 6.52 -5.19 -4.84
C ALA A 298 7.88 -5.29 -5.54
N ASP A 299 8.61 -6.38 -5.29
CA ASP A 299 9.93 -6.58 -5.86
C ASP A 299 9.81 -7.21 -7.24
N LEU A 300 10.15 -6.46 -8.28
CA LEU A 300 10.11 -6.93 -9.66
C LEU A 300 11.04 -8.14 -9.88
N CYS A 301 12.13 -8.24 -9.11
CA CYS A 301 13.11 -9.32 -9.22
C CYS A 301 12.57 -10.68 -8.78
N ASN A 302 11.65 -10.68 -7.82
CA ASN A 302 11.04 -11.88 -7.27
C ASN A 302 9.52 -11.73 -7.20
N LEU A 303 8.92 -11.23 -8.28
CA LEU A 303 7.51 -10.88 -8.28
C LEU A 303 6.64 -12.14 -8.22
N GLN A 304 5.86 -12.29 -7.15
CA GLN A 304 4.98 -13.44 -6.94
C GLN A 304 3.50 -13.04 -7.07
N PRO A 305 2.57 -14.01 -7.28
CA PRO A 305 1.14 -13.73 -7.30
C PRO A 305 0.62 -13.01 -6.05
N GLU A 306 1.20 -13.31 -4.88
CA GLU A 306 0.86 -12.70 -3.60
C GLU A 306 1.12 -11.20 -3.61
N ASP A 307 2.15 -10.71 -4.30
CA ASP A 307 2.45 -9.28 -4.40
C ASP A 307 1.35 -8.51 -5.13
N PHE A 308 0.74 -9.11 -6.15
CA PHE A 308 -0.42 -8.52 -6.81
C PHE A 308 -1.69 -8.57 -5.96
N ASN A 309 -1.83 -9.58 -5.09
CA ASN A 309 -2.88 -9.58 -4.09
C ASN A 309 -2.67 -8.45 -3.07
N ARG A 310 -1.43 -8.16 -2.68
CA ARG A 310 -1.07 -7.00 -1.84
C ARG A 310 -1.40 -5.69 -2.54
N LEU A 311 -1.05 -5.57 -3.82
CA LEU A 311 -1.36 -4.41 -4.64
C LEU A 311 -2.87 -4.23 -4.80
N GLY A 312 -3.63 -5.28 -5.11
CA GLY A 312 -5.10 -5.23 -5.23
C GLY A 312 -5.78 -4.85 -3.92
N THR A 313 -5.25 -5.34 -2.80
CA THR A 313 -5.67 -4.92 -1.45
C THR A 313 -5.44 -3.42 -1.25
N SER A 314 -4.21 -2.93 -1.53
CA SER A 314 -3.86 -1.50 -1.47
C SER A 314 -4.83 -0.68 -2.33
N VAL A 315 -5.03 -1.08 -3.58
CA VAL A 315 -5.89 -0.39 -4.55
C VAL A 315 -7.35 -0.33 -4.09
N SER A 316 -7.88 -1.37 -3.44
CA SER A 316 -9.22 -1.36 -2.85
C SER A 316 -9.39 -0.42 -1.65
N GLY A 317 -8.28 0.12 -1.14
CA GLY A 317 -8.23 1.02 0.03
C GLY A 317 -8.28 0.29 1.36
N ALA A 318 -8.19 -1.04 1.37
CA ALA A 318 -8.10 -1.81 2.59
C ALA A 318 -6.76 -1.51 3.29
N ARG A 319 -6.84 -1.02 4.53
CA ARG A 319 -5.67 -0.75 5.36
C ARG A 319 -5.15 -2.05 5.97
N ARG A 320 -3.83 -2.17 6.05
CA ARG A 320 -3.14 -3.27 6.74
C ARG A 320 -2.48 -2.83 8.03
N GLU A 321 -2.28 -1.53 8.18
CA GLU A 321 -1.56 -0.91 9.28
C GLU A 321 -2.50 -0.04 10.08
N PHE A 322 -2.50 -0.27 11.39
CA PHE A 322 -3.37 0.40 12.34
C PHE A 322 -2.51 0.92 13.48
N ARG A 323 -2.24 2.23 13.47
CA ARG A 323 -1.43 2.89 14.49
C ARG A 323 -2.19 2.93 15.82
N LEU A 324 -1.56 2.40 16.86
CA LEU A 324 -2.11 2.40 18.21
C LEU A 324 -1.93 3.76 18.87
N THR A 325 -2.91 4.18 19.66
CA THR A 325 -2.89 5.50 20.31
C THR A 325 -2.00 5.54 21.55
N ARG A 326 -1.65 4.37 22.11
CA ARG A 326 -0.76 4.18 23.27
C ARG A 326 0.19 3.03 22.99
N VAL A 327 1.35 3.01 23.67
CA VAL A 327 2.29 1.89 23.55
C VAL A 327 1.73 0.71 24.34
N PRO A 328 1.52 -0.46 23.70
CA PRO A 328 1.04 -1.64 24.39
C PRO A 328 2.19 -2.38 25.07
N ILE A 329 1.88 -3.11 26.15
CA ILE A 329 2.70 -4.25 26.56
C ILE A 329 2.44 -5.36 25.54
N SER A 330 3.45 -5.73 24.75
CA SER A 330 3.26 -6.62 23.58
C SER A 330 2.54 -7.92 23.91
N SER A 331 2.83 -8.55 25.06
CA SER A 331 2.18 -9.80 25.48
C SER A 331 0.72 -9.66 25.91
N SER A 332 0.19 -8.43 26.03
CA SER A 332 -1.20 -8.16 26.41
C SER A 332 -2.10 -7.84 25.22
N ILE A 333 -1.53 -7.71 24.01
CA ILE A 333 -2.28 -7.31 22.82
C ILE A 333 -3.27 -8.41 22.43
N GLU A 334 -4.54 -8.02 22.35
CA GLU A 334 -5.61 -8.82 21.81
C GLU A 334 -6.21 -8.12 20.59
N VAL A 335 -6.17 -8.81 19.45
CA VAL A 335 -6.70 -8.31 18.19
C VAL A 335 -7.95 -9.07 17.79
N VAL A 336 -9.02 -8.33 17.51
CA VAL A 336 -10.34 -8.86 17.22
C VAL A 336 -10.90 -8.18 15.99
N VAL A 337 -11.44 -8.96 15.06
CA VAL A 337 -12.13 -8.46 13.86
C VAL A 337 -13.63 -8.69 14.02
N VAL A 338 -14.36 -7.59 14.11
CA VAL A 338 -15.80 -7.54 14.31
C VAL A 338 -16.49 -7.33 12.95
N PRO A 339 -17.44 -8.18 12.55
CA PRO A 339 -18.25 -7.97 11.34
C PRO A 339 -18.99 -6.63 11.35
N ASN A 340 -19.39 -6.12 10.17
CA ASN A 340 -20.15 -4.85 10.07
C ASN A 340 -21.49 -4.88 10.84
N ASP A 341 -22.14 -6.04 10.88
CA ASP A 341 -23.42 -6.26 11.57
C ASP A 341 -23.24 -7.39 12.61
N PRO A 342 -22.55 -7.12 13.72
CA PRO A 342 -22.18 -8.16 14.65
C PRO A 342 -23.42 -8.69 15.40
N VAL A 343 -23.56 -10.02 15.44
CA VAL A 343 -24.61 -10.69 16.20
C VAL A 343 -24.27 -10.64 17.68
N SER A 344 -25.19 -10.16 18.52
CA SER A 344 -25.04 -10.21 19.98
C SER A 344 -24.99 -11.65 20.48
N CYS A 345 -24.15 -11.91 21.46
CA CYS A 345 -23.98 -13.25 22.04
C CYS A 345 -23.81 -13.18 23.55
N ASN A 346 -24.20 -14.26 24.24
CA ASN A 346 -23.93 -14.47 25.65
C ASN A 346 -23.43 -15.91 25.84
N PRO A 347 -22.25 -16.13 26.42
CA PRO A 347 -21.81 -17.48 26.76
C PRO A 347 -22.74 -18.09 27.82
N PRO A 348 -22.97 -19.43 27.81
CA PRO A 348 -22.31 -20.44 26.98
C PRO A 348 -23.01 -20.76 25.64
N SER A 349 -24.27 -20.36 25.43
CA SER A 349 -25.03 -20.64 24.20
C SER A 349 -24.84 -19.52 23.18
N SER A 350 -23.72 -19.55 22.45
CA SER A 350 -23.38 -18.50 21.50
C SER A 350 -23.72 -18.87 20.06
N PRO A 351 -24.49 -18.05 19.32
CA PRO A 351 -24.74 -18.25 17.88
C PRO A 351 -23.48 -18.06 17.02
N CYS A 352 -22.36 -17.62 17.61
CA CYS A 352 -21.13 -17.34 16.87
C CYS A 352 -20.44 -18.60 16.32
N LEU A 353 -20.60 -19.74 16.98
CA LEU A 353 -19.89 -20.99 16.64
C LEU A 353 -20.27 -21.52 15.26
N ASP A 354 -21.53 -21.33 14.84
CA ASP A 354 -22.01 -21.77 13.52
C ASP A 354 -21.33 -21.02 12.36
N SER A 355 -20.74 -19.85 12.65
CA SER A 355 -20.00 -19.03 11.68
C SER A 355 -18.48 -19.07 11.90
N GLY A 356 -17.97 -19.93 12.78
CA GLY A 356 -16.55 -19.97 13.16
C GLY A 356 -16.07 -18.72 13.90
N LEU A 357 -16.98 -18.00 14.57
CA LEU A 357 -16.70 -16.81 15.37
C LEU A 357 -16.76 -17.11 16.86
N GLU A 358 -16.12 -16.25 17.66
CA GLU A 358 -16.11 -16.31 19.13
C GLU A 358 -17.00 -15.21 19.73
N CYS A 359 -17.53 -15.46 20.92
CA CYS A 359 -18.27 -14.44 21.67
C CYS A 359 -17.29 -13.53 22.42
N VAL A 360 -16.92 -12.41 21.82
CA VAL A 360 -15.97 -11.47 22.38
C VAL A 360 -16.71 -10.20 22.80
N ARG A 361 -16.67 -9.88 24.10
CA ARG A 361 -17.31 -8.68 24.68
C ARG A 361 -18.81 -8.56 24.31
N GLY A 362 -19.54 -9.68 24.31
CA GLY A 362 -20.98 -9.72 24.07
C GLY A 362 -21.40 -9.71 22.60
N ARG A 363 -20.47 -9.87 21.66
CA ARG A 363 -20.74 -9.93 20.21
C ARG A 363 -19.88 -10.97 19.50
N CYS A 364 -20.40 -11.48 18.39
CA CYS A 364 -19.66 -12.39 17.53
C CYS A 364 -18.52 -11.66 16.82
N ALA A 365 -17.30 -12.14 17.02
CA ALA A 365 -16.12 -11.60 16.39
C ALA A 365 -15.08 -12.70 16.16
N ARG A 366 -14.14 -12.44 15.26
CA ARG A 366 -13.01 -13.35 14.99
C ARG A 366 -11.80 -12.85 15.76
N LYS A 367 -11.29 -13.64 16.70
CA LYS A 367 -9.98 -13.37 17.30
C LYS A 367 -8.90 -13.67 16.26
N VAL A 368 -7.95 -12.77 16.10
CA VAL A 368 -6.84 -12.94 15.16
C VAL A 368 -5.59 -13.26 15.96
N ASN A 369 -4.92 -14.34 15.59
CA ASN A 369 -3.69 -14.76 16.26
C ASN A 369 -2.54 -13.83 15.87
N GLU A 370 -1.63 -13.61 16.82
CA GLU A 370 -0.34 -13.02 16.53
C GLU A 370 0.39 -13.90 15.52
N ARG A 371 1.04 -13.26 14.57
CA ARG A 371 1.73 -13.91 13.46
C ARG A 371 2.89 -14.75 13.99
N GLY A 372 2.89 -16.03 13.61
CA GLY A 372 4.09 -16.87 13.64
C GLY A 372 5.01 -16.58 12.46
N VAL A 373 6.24 -17.13 12.47
CA VAL A 373 7.33 -16.82 11.52
C VAL A 373 6.93 -16.94 10.02
N GLN A 374 5.89 -17.69 9.66
CA GLN A 374 5.44 -17.85 8.26
C GLN A 374 3.92 -17.76 8.02
N ASP A 375 3.11 -17.33 8.99
CA ASP A 375 1.64 -17.48 8.91
C ASP A 375 0.87 -16.17 8.70
N ASP A 376 -0.39 -16.30 8.27
CA ASP A 376 -1.44 -15.27 8.34
C ASP A 376 -1.61 -14.81 9.79
N GLY A 377 -1.75 -13.50 10.02
CA GLY A 377 -1.96 -12.97 11.38
C GLY A 377 -1.70 -11.48 11.47
N TRP A 378 -1.50 -11.01 12.70
CA TRP A 378 -1.06 -9.63 12.98
C TRP A 378 0.31 -9.62 13.65
N GLN A 379 1.09 -8.57 13.45
CA GLN A 379 2.34 -8.31 14.19
C GLN A 379 2.31 -6.89 14.74
N HIS A 380 2.92 -6.68 15.91
CA HIS A 380 3.12 -5.34 16.48
C HIS A 380 4.53 -4.87 16.13
N ASP A 381 4.59 -3.80 15.34
CA ASP A 381 5.85 -3.15 14.97
C ASP A 381 5.99 -1.88 15.81
N PHE A 382 6.79 -1.96 16.88
CA PHE A 382 7.06 -0.82 17.76
C PHE A 382 8.03 0.18 17.11
N CYS A 383 9.11 -0.34 16.50
CA CYS A 383 10.12 0.43 15.78
C CYS A 383 10.21 -0.05 14.32
N LEU A 384 10.09 0.86 13.35
CA LEU A 384 10.37 0.59 11.94
C LEU A 384 11.47 1.55 11.48
N GLY A 385 12.67 1.00 11.25
CA GLY A 385 13.87 1.81 11.05
C GLY A 385 14.23 2.62 12.30
N GLU A 386 14.53 3.91 12.12
CA GLU A 386 14.86 4.86 13.21
C GLU A 386 13.61 5.52 13.84
N GLY A 387 12.41 5.12 13.39
CA GLY A 387 11.14 5.73 13.79
C GLY A 387 10.30 4.83 14.69
N ALA A 388 9.78 5.39 15.79
CA ALA A 388 8.72 4.76 16.56
C ALA A 388 7.38 4.84 15.80
N GLU A 389 6.86 3.70 15.36
CA GLU A 389 5.61 3.64 14.61
C GLU A 389 4.43 3.21 15.47
N ASN A 390 4.63 2.25 16.38
CA ASN A 390 3.59 1.70 17.24
C ASN A 390 2.33 1.26 16.46
N VAL A 391 2.52 0.32 15.53
CA VAL A 391 1.51 -0.10 14.55
C VAL A 391 1.20 -1.60 14.68
N ILE A 392 -0.07 -1.96 14.50
CA ILE A 392 -0.48 -3.34 14.21
C ILE A 392 -0.53 -3.53 12.70
N ARG A 393 0.25 -4.48 12.18
CA ARG A 393 0.31 -4.83 10.77
C ARG A 393 -0.32 -6.21 10.52
N PHE A 394 -1.26 -6.27 9.58
CA PHE A 394 -1.89 -7.51 9.13
C PHE A 394 -1.18 -8.12 7.93
N ASN A 395 -1.08 -9.45 7.94
CA ASN A 395 -0.51 -10.25 6.86
C ASN A 395 -1.52 -11.27 6.32
N GLY A 396 -1.42 -11.49 5.00
CA GLY A 396 -2.22 -12.45 4.23
C GLY A 396 -3.73 -12.39 4.48
N GLY A 397 -4.37 -13.54 4.67
CA GLY A 397 -5.83 -13.69 4.79
C GLY A 397 -6.43 -13.17 6.10
N SER A 398 -5.61 -12.78 7.07
CA SER A 398 -6.08 -12.33 8.38
C SER A 398 -6.61 -10.89 8.41
N MET A 399 -6.32 -10.12 7.36
CA MET A 399 -6.70 -8.71 7.25
C MET A 399 -8.22 -8.50 7.45
N PRO A 400 -8.63 -7.44 8.19
CA PRO A 400 -10.03 -7.08 8.28
C PRO A 400 -10.62 -6.82 6.89
N GLY A 401 -11.73 -7.49 6.61
CA GLY A 401 -12.52 -7.29 5.40
C GLY A 401 -13.24 -5.95 5.40
N LYS A 402 -13.88 -5.64 4.27
CA LYS A 402 -14.66 -4.42 4.06
C LYS A 402 -15.69 -4.17 5.17
N LEU A 403 -15.73 -2.93 5.67
CA LEU A 403 -16.64 -2.46 6.72
C LEU A 403 -16.51 -3.19 8.07
N GLN A 404 -15.59 -4.15 8.19
CA GLN A 404 -15.31 -4.78 9.47
C GLN A 404 -14.61 -3.78 10.37
N THR A 405 -14.86 -3.94 11.66
CA THR A 405 -14.23 -3.13 12.70
C THR A 405 -13.13 -3.95 13.34
N LEU A 406 -11.92 -3.45 13.26
CA LEU A 406 -10.79 -3.95 14.00
C LEU A 406 -10.80 -3.36 15.40
N GLU A 407 -10.65 -4.20 16.41
CA GLU A 407 -10.47 -3.81 17.80
C GLU A 407 -9.15 -4.36 18.31
N VAL A 408 -8.32 -3.47 18.84
CA VAL A 408 -7.04 -3.83 19.45
C VAL A 408 -7.07 -3.39 20.89
N CYS A 409 -7.18 -4.35 21.81
CA CYS A 409 -7.17 -4.11 23.24
C CYS A 409 -5.85 -4.57 23.85
N TYR A 410 -5.31 -3.80 24.79
CA TYR A 410 -4.00 -4.05 25.38
C TYR A 410 -3.84 -3.31 26.71
N ASP A 411 -2.95 -3.79 27.57
CA ASP A 411 -2.51 -3.05 28.74
C ASP A 411 -1.44 -2.04 28.30
N VAL A 412 -1.58 -0.80 28.78
CA VAL A 412 -0.66 0.29 28.41
C VAL A 412 0.68 0.11 29.11
N ASP A 413 1.77 0.17 28.33
CA ASP A 413 3.12 0.29 28.85
C ASP A 413 3.39 1.76 29.22
N VAL A 414 3.31 2.07 30.51
CA VAL A 414 3.56 3.42 31.04
C VAL A 414 5.04 3.76 31.13
N ASP A 415 5.91 2.75 31.05
CA ASP A 415 7.36 2.89 31.14
C ASP A 415 8.04 2.84 29.77
N ALA A 416 7.26 2.59 28.71
CA ALA A 416 7.76 2.56 27.34
C ALA A 416 8.36 3.91 26.93
N ASP A 417 9.66 3.91 26.66
CA ASP A 417 10.38 5.06 26.14
C ASP A 417 10.50 4.95 24.62
N LEU A 418 9.82 5.85 23.91
CA LEU A 418 9.91 5.94 22.44
C LEU A 418 11.32 6.28 21.94
N SER A 419 12.22 6.73 22.82
CA SER A 419 13.63 6.93 22.49
C SER A 419 14.36 5.62 22.15
N GLN A 420 13.82 4.46 22.53
CA GLN A 420 14.42 3.15 22.27
C GLN A 420 14.43 2.73 20.80
N CYS A 421 13.70 3.44 19.93
CA CYS A 421 13.70 3.18 18.48
C CYS A 421 14.83 3.89 17.71
N ARG A 422 15.75 4.59 18.39
CA ARG A 422 16.83 5.37 17.77
C ARG A 422 18.19 4.71 17.85
#